data_AF-A0A2V7XRM6-F1
#
_entry.id   AF-A0A2V7XRM6-F1
#
_cell.length_a   1.000
_cell.length_b   1.000
_cell.length_c   1.000
_cell.angle_alpha   90.00
_cell.angle_beta   90.00
_cell.angle_gamma   90.00
#
_symmetry.space_group_name_H-M   'P 1'
#
loop_
_entity.id
_entity.type
_entity.pdbx_description
1 polymer ?
#
loop_
_entity_poly.entity_id
_entity_poly.type
_entity_poly.pdbx_seq_one_letter_code
_entity_poly.pdbx_strand_id
1 'polypeptide(L)'
;MPLRDEDVHMRMMQILADRYPNARVGYSDHTVGLLAPAVAAAAGARVIEKHITLDRATPVRNFQKKGRYLGTDHVLSLEPAELAEMVRNIRLIETMLGDRQWRRSAGELKLREFLRARFHQDAS
;
A
#
# COMPACT_ATOMS: atom_id res chain seq x y z
N MET A 1 0.21 13.65 16.70
CA MET A 1 -1.16 13.25 16.32
C MET A 1 -1.09 12.64 14.93
N PRO A 2 -1.90 11.62 14.61
CA PRO A 2 -1.87 11.01 13.27
C PRO A 2 -2.32 11.99 12.20
N LEU A 3 -1.80 11.81 10.99
CA LEU A 3 -2.30 12.50 9.80
C LEU A 3 -3.70 11.98 9.49
N ARG A 4 -4.66 12.90 9.29
CA ARG A 4 -6.03 12.55 8.90
C ARG A 4 -6.05 12.18 7.41
N ASP A 5 -6.95 11.26 7.05
CA ASP A 5 -7.04 10.73 5.68
C ASP A 5 -7.27 11.84 4.63
N GLU A 6 -8.08 12.84 4.97
CA GLU A 6 -8.38 14.01 4.13
C GLU A 6 -7.16 14.90 3.84
N ASP A 7 -6.14 14.88 4.70
CA ASP A 7 -4.92 15.70 4.58
C ASP A 7 -3.77 14.96 3.87
N VAL A 8 -3.94 13.67 3.52
CA VAL A 8 -2.88 12.80 2.98
C VAL A 8 -2.34 13.28 1.62
N HIS A 9 -3.22 13.80 0.76
CA HIS A 9 -2.86 14.40 -0.54
C HIS A 9 -1.90 13.56 -1.42
N MET A 10 -2.11 12.24 -1.52
CA MET A 10 -1.21 11.32 -2.26
C MET A 10 -0.97 11.67 -3.74
N ARG A 11 -1.87 12.41 -4.40
CA ARG A 11 -1.67 12.89 -5.77
C ARG A 11 -0.45 13.81 -5.92
N MET A 12 0.05 14.38 -4.82
CA MET A 12 1.30 15.13 -4.82
C MET A 12 2.49 14.31 -5.34
N MET A 13 2.47 12.99 -5.17
CA MET A 13 3.52 12.14 -5.75
C MET A 13 3.58 12.21 -7.28
N GLN A 14 2.42 12.29 -7.95
CA GLN A 14 2.36 12.41 -9.41
C GLN A 14 2.89 13.77 -9.84
N ILE A 15 2.47 14.84 -9.16
CA ILE A 15 2.96 16.21 -9.42
C ILE A 15 4.50 16.28 -9.26
N LEU A 16 5.05 15.64 -8.23
CA LEU A 16 6.49 15.59 -8.01
C LEU A 16 7.20 14.76 -9.08
N ALA A 17 6.62 13.64 -9.51
CA ALA A 17 7.19 12.81 -10.57
C ALA A 17 7.23 13.54 -11.91
N ASP A 18 6.15 14.27 -12.25
CA ASP A 18 6.08 15.07 -13.47
C ASP A 18 7.08 16.24 -13.44
N ARG A 19 7.23 16.90 -12.29
CA ARG A 19 8.17 18.02 -12.13
C ARG A 19 9.63 17.59 -12.09
N TYR A 20 9.91 16.41 -11.56
CA TYR A 20 11.26 15.86 -11.39
C TYR A 20 11.37 14.48 -12.04
N PRO A 21 11.35 14.38 -13.37
CA PRO A 21 11.25 13.11 -14.09
C PRO A 21 12.43 12.15 -13.85
N ASN A 22 13.57 12.68 -13.42
CA ASN A 22 14.76 11.89 -13.10
C ASN A 22 14.87 11.49 -11.61
N ALA A 23 13.95 11.98 -10.76
CA ALA A 23 13.94 11.67 -9.34
C ALA A 23 13.04 10.46 -9.04
N ARG A 24 13.42 9.69 -8.02
CA ARG A 24 12.55 8.64 -7.47
C ARG A 24 11.64 9.27 -6.41
N VAL A 25 10.35 9.31 -6.69
CA VAL A 25 9.35 9.82 -5.74
C VAL A 25 8.89 8.69 -4.82
N GLY A 26 8.87 8.95 -3.52
CA GLY A 26 8.36 8.05 -2.49
C GLY A 26 7.27 8.70 -1.64
N TYR A 27 6.86 8.00 -0.59
CA TYR A 27 5.85 8.44 0.36
C TYR A 27 6.33 8.15 1.79
N SER A 28 6.36 9.16 2.65
CA SER A 28 6.58 9.00 4.09
C SER A 28 5.25 9.17 4.81
N ASP A 29 4.87 8.16 5.60
CA ASP A 29 3.52 7.98 6.08
C ASP A 29 3.38 8.17 7.60
N HIS A 30 2.41 9.01 7.98
CA HIS A 30 2.04 9.29 9.38
C HIS A 30 0.56 9.00 9.68
N THR A 31 -0.14 8.29 8.80
CA THR A 31 -1.53 7.84 9.02
C THR A 31 -1.60 6.63 9.96
N VAL A 32 -2.80 6.27 10.42
CA VAL A 32 -3.01 5.04 11.20
C VAL A 32 -3.18 3.84 10.26
N GLY A 33 -2.54 2.73 10.60
CA GLY A 33 -2.72 1.45 9.90
C GLY A 33 -1.94 1.35 8.59
N LEU A 34 -2.46 0.49 7.69
CA LEU A 34 -1.72 -0.03 6.53
C LEU A 34 -2.30 0.41 5.18
N LEU A 35 -3.41 1.14 5.18
CA LEU A 35 -4.09 1.53 3.95
C LEU A 35 -3.25 2.54 3.15
N ALA A 36 -2.72 3.57 3.81
CA ALA A 36 -1.98 4.60 3.10
C ALA A 36 -0.69 4.06 2.43
N PRO A 37 0.15 3.22 3.08
CA PRO A 37 1.28 2.56 2.43
C PRO A 37 0.88 1.73 1.20
N ALA A 38 -0.23 0.99 1.31
CA ALA A 38 -0.75 0.18 0.20
C ALA A 38 -1.18 1.06 -0.99
N VAL A 39 -1.93 2.13 -0.74
CA VAL A 39 -2.35 3.08 -1.79
C VAL A 39 -1.13 3.78 -2.40
N ALA A 40 -0.13 4.14 -1.58
CA ALA A 40 1.09 4.76 -2.09
C ALA A 40 1.87 3.84 -3.04
N ALA A 41 1.99 2.55 -2.70
CA ALA A 41 2.60 1.54 -3.57
C ALA A 41 1.83 1.43 -4.89
N ALA A 42 0.49 1.34 -4.83
CA ALA A 42 -0.36 1.29 -6.01
C ALA A 42 -0.26 2.56 -6.88
N ALA A 43 -0.07 3.71 -6.25
CA ALA A 43 0.10 5.01 -6.91
C ALA A 43 1.51 5.23 -7.50
N GLY A 44 2.43 4.27 -7.34
CA GLY A 44 3.74 4.27 -7.96
C GLY A 44 4.89 4.78 -7.09
N ALA A 45 4.69 4.91 -5.77
CA ALA A 45 5.77 5.25 -4.85
C ALA A 45 6.97 4.28 -5.01
N ARG A 46 8.17 4.82 -5.08
CA ARG A 46 9.43 4.06 -5.20
C ARG A 46 10.06 3.72 -3.86
N VAL A 47 9.70 4.47 -2.83
CA VAL A 47 10.12 4.27 -1.45
C VAL A 47 8.91 4.55 -0.57
N ILE A 48 8.71 3.72 0.44
CA ILE A 48 7.69 3.94 1.48
C ILE A 48 8.41 3.95 2.82
N GLU A 49 8.17 4.99 3.60
CA GLU A 49 8.68 5.14 4.96
C GLU A 49 7.52 5.10 5.95
N LYS A 50 7.72 4.37 7.05
CA LYS A 50 6.75 4.22 8.13
C LYS A 50 7.51 4.01 9.44
N HIS A 51 7.06 4.65 10.52
CA HIS A 51 7.64 4.44 11.84
C HIS A 51 7.31 3.03 12.37
N ILE A 52 8.26 2.43 13.09
CA ILE A 52 8.11 1.11 13.70
C ILE A 52 8.47 1.14 15.18
N THR A 53 7.86 0.27 15.97
CA THR A 53 8.18 0.08 17.38
C THR A 53 8.09 -1.40 17.75
N LEU A 54 8.79 -1.80 18.81
CA LEU A 54 8.71 -3.18 19.30
C LEU A 54 7.46 -3.42 20.15
N ASP A 55 6.91 -2.36 20.75
CA ASP A 55 5.71 -2.42 21.58
C ASP A 55 5.07 -1.03 21.74
N ARG A 56 3.81 -0.89 21.32
CA ARG A 56 3.02 0.34 21.51
C ARG A 56 2.44 0.47 22.91
N ALA A 57 2.23 -0.64 23.61
CA ALA A 57 1.50 -0.67 24.87
C ALA A 57 2.33 -0.16 26.06
N THR A 58 3.62 -0.49 26.13
CA THR A 58 4.48 -0.06 27.27
C THR A 58 4.55 1.45 27.45
N PRO A 59 4.79 2.28 26.41
CA PRO A 59 4.72 3.74 26.50
C PRO A 59 3.42 4.29 27.10
N VAL A 60 2.28 3.77 26.64
CA VAL A 60 0.95 4.20 27.09
C VAL A 60 0.72 3.81 28.55
N ARG A 61 1.05 2.57 28.92
CA ARG A 61 0.94 2.07 30.30
C ARG A 61 1.81 2.87 31.27
N ASN A 62 3.03 3.25 30.86
CA ASN A 62 3.93 4.06 31.69
C ASN A 62 3.35 5.45 31.92
N PHE A 63 2.84 6.10 30.88
CA PHE A 63 2.18 7.41 31.02
C PHE A 63 0.96 7.36 31.95
N GLN A 64 0.09 6.36 31.79
CA GLN A 64 -1.09 6.17 32.64
C GLN A 64 -0.74 5.98 34.13
N LYS A 65 0.41 5.38 34.42
CA LYS A 65 0.94 5.19 35.79
C LYS A 65 1.69 6.41 36.34
N LYS A 66 1.61 7.58 35.70
CA LYS A 66 2.42 8.79 35.98
C LYS A 66 3.94 8.56 35.84
N GLY A 67 4.34 7.56 35.09
CA GLY A 67 5.73 7.32 34.69
C GLY A 67 6.15 8.21 33.52
N ARG A 68 7.40 8.01 33.05
CA ARG A 68 7.99 8.80 31.97
C ARG A 68 7.19 8.65 30.66
N TYR A 69 6.77 9.78 30.08
CA TYR A 69 6.19 9.83 28.75
C TYR A 69 7.26 9.54 27.69
N LEU A 70 7.04 8.53 26.84
CA LEU A 70 8.00 8.09 25.82
C LEU A 70 7.70 8.66 24.41
N GLY A 71 6.80 9.63 24.30
CA GLY A 71 6.50 10.32 23.04
C GLY A 71 5.34 9.71 22.24
N THR A 72 4.78 10.50 21.32
CA THR A 72 3.63 10.12 20.48
C THR A 72 3.96 9.14 19.37
N ASP A 73 5.21 9.12 18.91
CA ASP A 73 5.59 8.40 17.69
C ASP A 73 5.48 6.89 17.86
N HIS A 74 5.69 6.40 19.10
CA HIS A 74 5.45 5.00 19.43
C HIS A 74 4.00 4.59 19.20
N VAL A 75 3.02 5.44 19.48
CA VAL A 75 1.59 5.09 19.40
C VAL A 75 1.12 4.94 17.94
N LEU A 76 1.79 5.63 17.02
CA LEU A 76 1.45 5.64 15.59
C LEU A 76 2.33 4.70 14.75
N SER A 77 3.36 4.13 15.38
CA SER A 77 4.28 3.19 14.74
C SER A 77 3.63 1.84 14.48
N LEU A 78 4.15 1.09 13.51
CA LEU A 78 3.80 -0.31 13.33
C LEU A 78 4.60 -1.21 14.27
N GLU A 79 3.97 -2.25 14.77
CA GLU A 79 4.65 -3.38 15.41
C GLU A 79 5.17 -4.38 14.37
N PRO A 80 6.07 -5.32 14.75
CA PRO A 80 6.72 -6.20 13.77
C PRO A 80 5.75 -7.02 12.91
N ALA A 81 4.61 -7.45 13.46
CA ALA A 81 3.58 -8.19 12.71
C ALA A 81 2.90 -7.31 11.65
N GLU A 82 2.58 -6.06 11.99
CA GLU A 82 1.98 -5.08 11.08
C GLU A 82 2.98 -4.62 10.01
N LEU A 83 4.26 -4.48 10.36
CA LEU A 83 5.32 -4.22 9.38
C LEU A 83 5.42 -5.37 8.37
N ALA A 84 5.41 -6.62 8.84
CA ALA A 84 5.45 -7.78 7.95
C ALA A 84 4.21 -7.82 7.04
N GLU A 85 3.04 -7.45 7.57
CA GLU A 85 1.81 -7.32 6.78
C GLU A 85 1.89 -6.21 5.73
N MET A 86 2.40 -5.03 6.11
CA MET A 86 2.62 -3.92 5.18
C MET A 86 3.49 -4.35 4.01
N VAL A 87 4.63 -5.00 4.30
CA VAL A 87 5.55 -5.49 3.27
C VAL A 87 4.87 -6.54 2.38
N ARG A 88 4.14 -7.50 2.95
CA ARG A 88 3.38 -8.49 2.16
C ARG A 88 2.37 -7.81 1.22
N ASN A 89 1.59 -6.87 1.72
CA ASN A 89 0.59 -6.14 0.94
C ASN A 89 1.25 -5.37 -0.21
N ILE A 90 2.37 -4.68 0.03
CA ILE A 90 3.13 -3.99 -1.02
C ILE A 90 3.59 -4.96 -2.12
N ARG A 91 4.14 -6.13 -1.75
CA ARG A 91 4.58 -7.15 -2.74
C ARG A 91 3.43 -7.76 -3.54
N LEU A 92 2.27 -7.97 -2.90
CA LEU A 92 1.07 -8.40 -3.59
C LEU A 92 0.59 -7.34 -4.59
N ILE A 93 0.60 -6.06 -4.19
CA ILE A 93 0.21 -4.95 -5.07
C ILE A 93 1.13 -4.86 -6.28
N GLU A 94 2.46 -4.95 -6.09
CA GLU A 94 3.41 -5.00 -7.21
C GLU A 94 3.11 -6.13 -8.19
N THR A 95 2.68 -7.29 -7.68
CA THR A 95 2.26 -8.43 -8.51
C THR A 95 0.94 -8.14 -9.23
N MET A 96 -0.04 -7.57 -8.54
CA MET A 96 -1.38 -7.26 -9.08
C MET A 96 -1.34 -6.16 -10.15
N LEU A 97 -0.44 -5.18 -10.01
CA LEU A 97 -0.27 -4.10 -10.99
C LEU A 97 0.17 -4.61 -12.35
N GLY A 98 0.90 -5.73 -12.40
CA GLY A 98 1.34 -6.35 -13.64
C GLY A 98 2.20 -5.42 -14.50
N ASP A 99 2.08 -5.57 -15.82
CA ASP A 99 2.76 -4.71 -16.80
C ASP A 99 1.75 -3.80 -17.52
N ARG A 100 2.28 -2.76 -18.19
CA ARG A 100 1.48 -1.83 -18.99
C ARG A 100 1.33 -2.29 -20.44
N GLN A 101 1.16 -3.60 -20.67
CA GLN A 101 0.94 -4.14 -22.02
C GLN A 101 -0.54 -4.39 -22.28
N TRP A 102 -0.99 -4.03 -23.48
CA TRP A 102 -2.34 -4.35 -23.94
C TRP A 102 -2.42 -5.83 -24.35
N ARG A 103 -2.58 -6.72 -23.37
CA ARG A 103 -2.69 -8.17 -23.60
C ARG A 103 -3.66 -8.83 -22.63
N ARG A 104 -4.27 -9.92 -23.08
CA ARG A 104 -5.10 -10.79 -22.24
C ARG A 104 -4.23 -11.75 -21.46
N SER A 105 -4.66 -12.07 -20.25
CA SER A 105 -4.10 -13.16 -19.45
C SER A 105 -4.32 -14.51 -20.13
N ALA A 106 -3.50 -15.50 -19.76
CA ALA A 106 -3.68 -16.87 -20.23
C ALA A 106 -5.06 -17.44 -19.88
N GLY A 107 -5.60 -17.06 -18.70
CA GLY A 107 -6.95 -17.45 -18.27
C GLY A 107 -8.04 -16.88 -19.17
N GLU A 108 -7.94 -15.60 -19.54
CA GLU A 108 -8.89 -14.96 -20.47
C GLU A 108 -8.84 -15.56 -21.87
N LEU A 109 -7.66 -15.96 -22.36
CA LEU A 109 -7.54 -16.63 -23.66
C LEU A 109 -8.25 -17.98 -23.68
N LYS A 110 -8.03 -18.81 -22.64
CA LYS A 110 -8.74 -20.09 -22.47
C LYS A 110 -10.25 -19.90 -22.37
N LEU A 111 -10.69 -18.90 -21.58
CA LEU A 111 -12.11 -18.60 -21.42
C LEU A 111 -12.73 -18.14 -22.74
N ARG A 112 -12.04 -17.31 -23.52
CA ARG A 112 -12.50 -16.86 -24.85
C ARG A 112 -12.68 -18.04 -25.80
N GLU A 113 -11.74 -18.99 -25.84
CA GLU A 113 -11.84 -20.19 -26.68
C GLU A 113 -13.05 -21.04 -26.28
N PHE A 114 -13.22 -21.29 -24.99
CA PHE A 114 -14.38 -22.01 -24.45
C PHE A 114 -15.71 -21.34 -24.83
N LEU A 115 -15.84 -20.02 -24.63
CA LEU A 115 -17.06 -19.29 -24.93
C LEU A 115 -17.38 -19.25 -26.44
N ARG A 116 -16.36 -19.19 -27.31
CA ARG A 116 -16.55 -19.22 -28.77
C ARG A 116 -17.02 -20.57 -29.28
N ALA A 117 -16.48 -21.66 -28.72
CA ALA A 117 -16.89 -23.01 -29.10
C ALA A 117 -18.34 -23.34 -28.70
N ARG A 118 -18.89 -22.62 -27.70
CA ARG A 118 -20.20 -22.92 -27.09
C ARG A 118 -21.40 -22.71 -28.01
N PHE A 119 -21.35 -21.78 -28.96
CA PHE A 119 -22.50 -21.42 -29.80
C PHE A 119 -22.42 -21.91 -31.25
N HIS A 120 -21.35 -22.64 -31.62
CA HIS A 120 -21.21 -23.22 -32.96
C HIS A 120 -21.84 -24.61 -33.12
N GLN A 121 -22.48 -25.16 -32.07
CA GLN A 121 -23.10 -26.49 -32.11
C GLN A 121 -24.63 -26.49 -32.31
N ASP A 122 -25.29 -25.32 -32.34
CA ASP A 122 -26.76 -25.21 -32.42
C ASP A 122 -27.29 -24.71 -33.77
N ALA A 123 -26.45 -24.62 -34.81
CA ALA A 123 -26.85 -24.21 -36.17
C ALA A 123 -26.60 -25.36 -37.17
N SER A 124 -27.48 -26.36 -37.12
CA SER A 124 -27.67 -27.39 -38.16
C SER A 124 -28.87 -27.03 -39.03
#